data_AF-A0A962Y867-F1
#
_entry.id   AF-A0A962Y867-F1
#
_cell.length_a   1.000
_cell.length_b   1.000
_cell.length_c   1.000
_cell.angle_alpha   90.00
_cell.angle_beta   90.00
_cell.angle_gamma   90.00
#
_symmetry.space_group_name_H-M   'P 1'
#
loop_
_entity.id
_entity.type
_entity.pdbx_description
1 polymer ?
#
loop_
_entity_poly.entity_id
_entity_poly.type
_entity_poly.pdbx_seq_one_letter_code
_entity_poly.pdbx_strand_id
1 'polypeptide(L)' 'DAHLAGDTEQFSHEYRIRKADGNYTWVLSRGVATRGADGSLQRMAGSLTDISIRKRTEEQ' A
#
# COMPACT_ATOMS: atom_id res chain seq x y z
N ASP A 1 9.20 -10.04 2.25
CA ASP A 1 8.11 -9.52 1.40
C ASP A 1 7.37 -10.62 0.67
N ALA A 2 6.30 -11.15 1.27
CA ALA A 2 5.48 -12.23 0.70
C ALA A 2 4.73 -11.84 -0.59
N HIS A 3 4.50 -10.54 -0.83
CA HIS A 3 3.84 -10.07 -2.04
C HIS A 3 4.73 -10.16 -3.29
N LEU A 4 6.04 -9.88 -3.15
CA LEU A 4 6.99 -10.02 -4.26
C LEU A 4 7.14 -11.49 -4.67
N ALA A 5 6.97 -12.41 -3.72
CA ALA A 5 6.97 -13.86 -3.94
C ALA A 5 5.70 -14.39 -4.63
N GLY A 6 4.62 -13.59 -4.71
CA GLY A 6 3.38 -13.98 -5.39
C GLY A 6 2.36 -14.73 -4.52
N ASP A 7 2.59 -14.83 -3.21
CA ASP A 7 1.67 -15.53 -2.28
C ASP A 7 0.37 -14.74 -2.00
N THR A 8 0.32 -13.45 -2.36
CA THR A 8 -0.91 -12.66 -2.36
C THR A 8 -1.00 -11.78 -3.61
N GLU A 9 -2.14 -11.83 -4.31
CA GLU A 9 -2.42 -10.94 -5.45
C GLU A 9 -2.46 -9.46 -5.03
N GLN A 10 -2.69 -9.21 -3.74
CA GLN A 10 -2.91 -7.89 -3.16
C GLN A 10 -1.91 -7.62 -2.04
N PHE A 11 -1.20 -6.50 -2.14
CA PHE A 11 -0.42 -5.89 -1.07
C PHE A 11 -1.28 -4.83 -0.37
N SER A 12 -1.28 -4.83 0.96
CA SER A 12 -1.90 -3.77 1.75
C SER A 12 -1.07 -3.51 3.00
N HIS A 13 -0.67 -2.26 3.24
CA HIS A 13 0.09 -1.87 4.42
C HIS A 13 -0.26 -0.44 4.86
N GLU A 14 -0.41 -0.22 6.17
CA GLU A 14 -0.62 1.10 6.76
C GLU A 14 0.66 1.57 7.42
N TYR A 15 1.14 2.77 7.06
CA TYR A 15 2.35 3.34 7.65
C TYR A 15 2.32 4.86 7.60
N ARG A 16 3.26 5.50 8.30
CA ARG A 16 3.41 6.95 8.30
C ARG A 16 4.42 7.38 7.24
N ILE A 17 4.04 8.35 6.41
CA ILE A 17 4.95 9.02 5.48
C ILE A 17 5.20 10.44 5.93
N ARG A 18 6.41 10.94 5.66
CA ARG A 18 6.76 12.35 5.87
C ARG A 18 6.41 13.14 4.60
N LYS A 19 5.54 14.13 4.74
CA LYS A 19 5.17 15.06 3.66
C LYS A 19 6.26 16.10 3.45
N ALA A 20 6.17 16.83 2.34
CA ALA A 20 7.13 17.89 2.00
C ALA A 20 7.18 19.03 3.04
N ASP A 21 6.08 19.27 3.76
CA ASP A 21 5.99 20.23 4.86
C ASP A 21 6.66 19.74 6.17
N GLY A 22 7.21 18.52 6.17
CA GLY A 22 7.86 17.90 7.31
C GLY A 22 6.93 17.16 8.27
N ASN A 23 5.61 17.27 8.11
CA ASN A 23 4.63 16.57 8.95
C ASN A 23 4.46 15.12 8.52
N TYR A 24 4.07 14.27 9.47
CA TYR A 24 3.70 12.88 9.18
C TYR A 24 2.21 12.74 8.92
N THR A 25 1.84 11.94 7.92
CA THR A 25 0.46 11.48 7.72
C THR A 25 0.40 9.96 7.66
N TRP A 26 -0.71 9.39 8.12
CA TRP A 26 -1.00 7.98 7.97
C TRP A 26 -1.50 7.71 6.56
N VAL A 27 -0.87 6.76 5.89
CA VAL A 27 -1.31 6.30 4.57
C VAL A 27 -1.57 4.81 4.59
N LEU A 28 -2.57 4.42 3.81
CA LEU A 28 -2.83 3.05 3.39
C LEU A 28 -2.26 2.88 1.99
N SER A 29 -1.22 2.07 1.86
CA SER A 29 -0.69 1.62 0.59
C SER A 29 -1.36 0.33 0.18
N ARG A 30 -1.94 0.29 -1.02
CA ARG A 30 -2.45 -0.93 -1.63
C ARG A 30 -1.85 -1.13 -3.00
N GLY A 31 -1.59 -2.37 -3.37
CA GLY A 31 -1.03 -2.72 -4.68
C GLY A 31 -1.53 -4.06 -5.18
N VAL A 32 -1.62 -4.21 -6.49
CA VAL A 32 -1.92 -5.46 -7.18
C VAL A 32 -0.87 -5.70 -8.24
N ALA A 33 -0.38 -6.93 -8.31
CA ALA A 33 0.55 -7.40 -9.31
C ALA A 33 -0.18 -8.32 -10.30
N THR A 34 -0.18 -7.96 -11.58
CA THR A 34 -0.66 -8.84 -12.66
C THR A 34 0.52 -9.61 -13.23
N ARG A 35 0.41 -10.94 -13.22
CA ARG A 35 1.42 -11.84 -13.77
C ARG A 35 0.97 -12.43 -15.11
N GLY A 36 1.92 -12.64 -16.02
CA GLY A 36 1.71 -13.31 -17.29
C GLY A 36 1.54 -14.83 -17.12
N ALA A 37 1.18 -15.52 -18.20
CA ALA A 37 0.96 -16.97 -18.19
C ALA A 37 2.23 -17.78 -17.84
N ASP A 38 3.41 -17.18 -17.96
CA ASP A 38 4.71 -17.72 -17.57
C ASP A 38 5.08 -17.40 -16.10
N GLY A 39 4.18 -16.76 -15.35
CA GLY A 39 4.42 -16.31 -13.98
C GLY A 39 5.24 -15.02 -13.86
N SER A 40 5.68 -14.43 -14.97
CA SER A 40 6.44 -13.18 -14.99
C SER A 40 5.57 -11.99 -14.55
N LEU A 41 6.18 -11.02 -13.87
CA LEU A 41 5.50 -9.80 -13.45
C LEU A 41 5.29 -8.87 -14.66
N GLN A 42 4.04 -8.73 -15.13
CA GLN A 42 3.74 -7.87 -16.28
C GLN A 42 3.44 -6.43 -15.87
N ARG A 43 2.65 -6.25 -14.81
CA ARG A 43 2.24 -4.93 -14.33
C ARG A 43 2.06 -4.94 -12.82
N MET A 44 2.34 -3.78 -12.21
CA MET A 44 1.91 -3.49 -10.85
C MET A 44 1.15 -2.17 -10.86
N ALA A 45 -0.01 -2.14 -10.20
CA ALA A 45 -0.77 -0.92 -9.95
C ALA A 45 -0.93 -0.77 -8.43
N GLY A 46 -0.75 0.44 -7.93
CA GLY A 46 -0.94 0.72 -6.51
C GLY A 46 -1.48 2.12 -6.26
N SER A 47 -2.06 2.29 -5.07
CA SER A 47 -2.64 3.55 -4.60
C SER A 47 -2.17 3.84 -3.17
N LEU A 48 -1.89 5.11 -2.90
CA LEU A 48 -1.68 5.64 -1.56
C LEU A 48 -2.89 6.47 -1.15
N THR A 49 -3.58 6.06 -0.09
CA THR A 49 -4.74 6.77 0.44
C THR A 49 -4.38 7.38 1.80
N ASP A 50 -4.62 8.68 1.99
CA ASP A 50 -4.52 9.29 3.31
C ASP A 50 -5.65 8.75 4.22
N ILE A 51 -5.27 8.15 5.35
CA ILE A 51 -6.19 7.56 6.32
C ILE A 51 -6.09 8.24 7.69
N SER A 52 -5.52 9.44 7.76
CA SER A 52 -5.32 10.18 9.01
C SER A 52 -6.62 10.44 9.76
N ILE A 53 -7.71 10.74 9.04
CA ILE A 53 -9.05 10.94 9.63
C ILE A 53 -9.55 9.64 10.29
N ARG A 54 -9.39 8.51 9.61
CA ARG A 54 -9.79 7.20 10.14
C ARG A 54 -9.02 6.86 11.42
N LYS A 55 -7.70 7.02 11.42
CA LYS A 55 -6.87 6.77 12.60
C LYS A 55 -7.24 7.64 13.80
N ARG A 56 -7.52 8.94 13.58
CA ARG A 56 -8.00 9.84 14.64
C ARG A 56 -9.37 9.47 15.21
N THR A 57 -10.18 8.73 14.45
CA THR A 57 -11.49 8.24 14.91
C THR A 57 -11.35 6.91 15.65
N GLU A 58 -10.40 6.05 15.26
CA GLU A 58 -10.06 4.80 15.97
C GLU A 58 -9.42 5.05 17.35
N GLU A 59 -8.77 6.20 17.54
CA GLU A 59 -8.10 6.61 18.79
C GLU A 59 -9.03 7.32 19.80
N GLN A 60 -10.31 7.51 19.49
CA GLN A 60 -11.33 8.08 20.39
C GLN A 60 -12.25 6.99 20.95
#